data_AF-A0A9J6GRK3-F1
#
_entry.id   AF-A0A9J6GRK3-F1
#
_cell.length_a   1.000
_cell.length_b   1.000
_cell.length_c   1.000
_cell.angle_alpha   90.00
_cell.angle_beta   90.00
_cell.angle_gamma   90.00
#
_symmetry.space_group_name_H-M   'P 1'
#
loop_
_entity.id
_entity.type
_entity.pdbx_description
1 polymer ?
#
loop_
_entity_poly.entity_id
_entity_poly.type
_entity_poly.pdbx_seq_one_letter_code
_entity_poly.pdbx_strand_id
1 'polypeptide(L)'
;MSVPSAATTTLKCEFSHEQKWYVQSQVPEWVSGKLFRLGPGKWELGEGFSLRHWFDGAAILSAYEIHKGKVLYSSRFLASEAYKKMSTVNRPVVTEFGTRCYPGPLQEYIL
;
A
#
# COMPACT_ATOMS: atom_id res chain seq x y z
N MET A 1 1.43 -11.02 -18.07
CA MET A 1 0.12 -11.41 -17.53
C MET A 1 -0.57 -10.15 -17.04
N SER A 2 -1.68 -9.76 -17.66
CA SER A 2 -2.47 -8.59 -17.25
C SER A 2 -3.28 -8.95 -16.00
N VAL A 3 -2.90 -8.39 -14.86
CA VAL A 3 -3.64 -8.50 -13.60
C VAL A 3 -4.94 -7.68 -13.70
N PRO A 4 -6.05 -8.14 -13.10
CA PRO A 4 -7.33 -7.43 -13.17
C PRO A 4 -7.24 -6.06 -12.50
N SER A 5 -7.81 -5.06 -13.17
CA SER A 5 -7.79 -3.62 -12.82
C SER A 5 -8.03 -3.30 -11.35
N ALA A 6 -8.93 -4.03 -10.67
CA ALA A 6 -9.26 -3.79 -9.26
C ALA A 6 -8.15 -4.17 -8.27
N ALA A 7 -7.26 -5.11 -8.62
CA ALA A 7 -6.18 -5.58 -7.74
C ALA A 7 -4.87 -4.80 -7.93
N THR A 8 -4.82 -3.90 -8.92
CA THR A 8 -3.68 -3.05 -9.28
C THR A 8 -4.01 -1.56 -9.24
N THR A 9 -5.20 -1.20 -8.74
CA THR A 9 -5.56 0.20 -8.55
C THR A 9 -4.87 0.71 -7.29
N THR A 10 -4.06 1.77 -7.44
CA THR A 10 -3.46 2.44 -6.28
C THR A 10 -4.55 2.93 -5.33
N LEU A 11 -4.39 2.57 -4.06
CA LEU A 11 -5.21 3.10 -2.99
C LEU A 11 -4.91 4.59 -2.85
N LYS A 12 -5.92 5.41 -3.12
CA LYS A 12 -5.81 6.88 -3.12
C LYS A 12 -5.64 7.48 -1.73
N CYS A 13 -5.88 6.71 -0.66
CA CYS A 13 -6.02 7.24 0.70
C CYS A 13 -5.40 6.31 1.74
N GLU A 14 -4.55 6.87 2.60
CA GLU A 14 -4.28 6.31 3.92
C GLU A 14 -5.41 6.71 4.87
N PHE A 15 -5.91 5.77 5.65
CA PHE A 15 -6.89 6.07 6.70
C PHE A 15 -6.16 6.19 8.03
N SER A 16 -5.77 7.43 8.35
CA SER A 16 -5.12 7.76 9.63
C SER A 16 -6.06 7.66 10.83
N HIS A 17 -7.37 7.82 10.61
CA HIS A 17 -8.39 7.73 11.65
C HIS A 17 -9.24 6.48 11.46
N GLU A 18 -9.53 5.80 12.57
CA GLU A 18 -10.35 4.60 12.64
C GLU A 18 -11.72 4.83 12.01
N GLN A 19 -11.94 4.22 10.84
CA GLN A 19 -13.24 4.29 10.17
C GLN A 19 -14.12 3.17 10.69
N LYS A 20 -15.34 3.52 11.10
CA LYS A 20 -16.36 2.53 11.46
C LYS A 20 -16.98 1.97 10.19
N TRP A 21 -16.95 0.65 10.04
CA TRP A 21 -17.50 -0.01 8.86
C TRP A 21 -18.90 -0.57 9.11
N TYR A 22 -19.70 -0.61 8.05
CA TYR A 22 -21.00 -1.25 8.04
C TYR A 22 -20.81 -2.77 7.90
N VAL A 23 -21.32 -3.52 8.87
CA VAL A 23 -21.32 -4.99 8.82
C VAL A 23 -22.70 -5.44 8.39
N GLN A 24 -22.79 -6.22 7.31
CA GLN A 24 -24.06 -6.74 6.78
C GLN A 24 -24.70 -7.79 7.71
N SER A 25 -23.89 -8.47 8.51
CA SER A 25 -24.30 -9.47 9.51
C SER A 25 -23.72 -9.14 10.90
N GLN A 26 -24.05 -9.94 11.92
CA GLN A 26 -23.42 -9.79 13.23
C GLN A 26 -22.04 -10.48 13.26
N VAL A 27 -21.03 -9.76 13.77
CA VAL A 27 -19.75 -10.35 14.13
C VAL A 27 -19.91 -11.09 15.47
N PRO A 28 -19.47 -12.36 15.59
CA PRO A 28 -19.63 -13.10 16.85
C PRO A 28 -18.93 -12.40 18.02
N GLU A 29 -19.58 -12.37 19.19
CA GLU A 29 -19.08 -11.62 20.36
C GLU A 29 -17.72 -12.12 20.88
N TRP A 30 -17.41 -13.39 20.66
CA TRP A 30 -16.14 -14.01 21.04
C TRP A 30 -14.97 -13.61 20.13
N VAL A 31 -15.24 -13.03 18.96
CA VAL A 31 -14.19 -12.51 18.07
C VAL A 31 -13.78 -11.14 18.56
N SER A 32 -12.59 -11.06 19.18
CA SER A 32 -11.98 -9.79 19.53
C SER A 32 -10.47 -9.83 19.28
N GLY A 33 -9.96 -8.77 18.66
CA GLY A 33 -8.54 -8.67 18.32
C GLY A 33 -8.29 -7.75 17.14
N LYS A 34 -7.04 -7.76 16.67
CA LYS A 34 -6.59 -7.01 15.49
C LYS A 34 -6.08 -7.95 14.42
N LEU A 35 -6.66 -7.88 13.23
CA LEU A 35 -6.16 -8.55 12.04
C LEU A 35 -5.31 -7.56 11.24
N PHE A 36 -4.04 -7.88 11.06
CA PHE A 36 -3.14 -7.14 10.19
C PHE A 36 -3.02 -7.85 8.85
N ARG A 37 -3.15 -7.10 7.77
CA ARG A 37 -2.90 -7.57 6.40
C ARG A 37 -1.89 -6.66 5.72
N LEU A 38 -0.94 -7.28 5.04
CA LEU A 38 0.00 -6.59 4.17
C LEU A 38 -0.35 -6.90 2.72
N GLY A 39 -0.16 -5.90 1.87
CA GLY A 39 -0.29 -6.05 0.42
C GLY A 39 0.29 -4.85 -0.30
N PRO A 40 0.47 -4.94 -1.61
CA PRO A 40 0.82 -3.79 -2.41
C PRO A 40 -0.38 -2.84 -2.49
N GLY A 41 -0.14 -1.53 -2.36
CA GLY A 41 -1.19 -0.52 -2.30
C GLY A 41 -0.97 0.70 -3.19
N LYS A 42 0.22 0.90 -3.75
CA LYS A 42 0.53 2.04 -4.62
C LYS A 42 1.55 1.70 -5.68
N TRP A 43 1.17 1.85 -6.94
CA TRP A 43 2.01 1.60 -8.11
C TRP A 43 2.39 2.87 -8.86
N GLU A 44 1.61 3.96 -8.72
CA GLU A 44 1.95 5.25 -9.34
C GLU A 44 2.97 6.02 -8.48
N LEU A 45 4.01 6.53 -9.14
CA LEU A 45 5.07 7.32 -8.49
C LEU A 45 5.04 8.79 -8.89
N GLY A 46 4.45 9.17 -10.04
CA GLY A 46 4.39 10.55 -10.54
C GLY A 46 3.88 10.64 -11.98
N GLU A 47 4.00 11.81 -12.64
CA GLU A 47 3.52 12.03 -14.02
C GLU A 47 4.24 11.12 -15.03
N GLY A 48 3.63 9.95 -15.29
CA GLY A 48 4.05 8.98 -16.31
C GLY A 48 4.83 7.77 -15.80
N PHE A 49 5.17 7.71 -14.51
CA PHE A 49 5.94 6.58 -13.95
C PHE A 49 5.08 5.69 -13.03
N SER A 50 5.09 4.39 -13.33
CA SER A 50 4.42 3.37 -12.54
C SER A 50 5.24 2.08 -12.44
N LEU A 51 4.97 1.34 -11.37
CA LEU A 51 5.49 0.00 -11.15
C LEU A 51 4.68 -1.01 -11.96
N ARG A 52 5.37 -1.97 -12.58
CA ARG A 52 4.82 -2.84 -13.64
C ARG A 52 4.34 -4.20 -13.13
N HIS A 53 4.88 -4.67 -12.01
CA HIS A 53 4.51 -5.95 -11.43
C HIS A 53 3.60 -5.79 -10.23
N TRP A 54 2.72 -6.78 -10.01
CA TRP A 54 1.81 -6.78 -8.87
C TRP A 54 2.58 -6.70 -7.54
N PHE A 55 3.68 -7.45 -7.40
CA PHE A 55 4.54 -7.44 -6.22
C PHE A 55 5.38 -6.18 -6.02
N ASP A 56 5.44 -5.26 -6.99
CA ASP A 56 6.30 -4.07 -6.88
C ASP A 56 5.61 -2.92 -6.14
N GLY A 57 4.27 -2.93 -6.07
CA GLY A 57 3.52 -1.84 -5.44
C GLY A 57 3.96 -1.58 -4.00
N ALA A 58 4.08 -0.31 -3.62
CA ALA A 58 4.48 0.08 -2.27
C ALA A 58 3.54 -0.56 -1.24
N ALA A 59 4.14 -1.17 -0.21
CA ALA A 59 3.41 -1.96 0.76
C ALA A 59 2.51 -1.08 1.62
N ILE A 60 1.25 -1.49 1.74
CA ILE A 60 0.27 -0.92 2.67
C ILE A 60 -0.03 -1.94 3.77
N LEU A 61 -0.04 -1.47 5.02
CA LEU A 61 -0.52 -2.22 6.16
C LEU A 61 -1.97 -1.83 6.42
N SER A 62 -2.86 -2.81 6.34
CA SER A 62 -4.28 -2.69 6.68
C SER A 62 -4.53 -3.34 8.04
N ALA A 63 -5.17 -2.62 8.95
CA ALA A 63 -5.53 -3.10 10.26
C ALA A 63 -7.05 -3.12 10.43
N TYR A 64 -7.60 -4.26 10.86
CA TYR A 64 -8.99 -4.44 11.22
C TYR A 64 -9.07 -4.76 12.71
N GLU A 65 -9.60 -3.82 13.48
CA GLU A 65 -9.80 -3.98 14.92
C GLU A 65 -11.25 -4.34 15.20
N ILE A 66 -11.43 -5.48 15.88
CA ILE A 66 -12.75 -6.03 16.20
C ILE A 66 -12.91 -6.07 17.71
N HIS A 67 -13.96 -5.41 18.19
CA HIS A 67 -14.32 -5.44 19.61
C HIS A 67 -15.82 -5.22 19.79
N LYS A 68 -16.49 -6.13 20.51
CA LYS A 68 -17.94 -6.07 20.83
C LYS A 68 -18.81 -5.83 19.59
N GLY A 69 -18.58 -6.61 18.54
CA GLY A 69 -19.33 -6.52 17.28
C GLY A 69 -19.03 -5.28 16.42
N LYS A 70 -18.13 -4.38 16.86
CA LYS A 70 -17.71 -3.20 16.10
C LYS A 70 -16.41 -3.50 15.36
N VAL A 71 -16.33 -3.02 14.13
CA VAL A 71 -15.13 -3.13 13.29
C VAL A 71 -14.62 -1.73 12.98
N LEU A 72 -13.36 -1.48 13.35
CA LEU A 72 -12.60 -0.30 13.00
C LEU A 72 -11.53 -0.69 11.98
N TYR A 73 -11.30 0.19 11.00
CA TYR A 73 -10.28 0.00 9.99
C TYR A 73 -9.33 1.19 9.97
N SER A 74 -8.06 0.89 9.79
CA SER A 74 -7.03 1.88 9.46
C SER A 74 -6.05 1.29 8.45
N SER A 75 -5.38 2.16 7.70
CA SER A 75 -4.33 1.73 6.77
C SER A 75 -3.27 2.79 6.56
N ARG A 76 -2.00 2.37 6.49
CA ARG A 76 -0.85 3.25 6.21
C ARG A 76 0.16 2.56 5.31
N PHE A 77 0.79 3.32 4.42
CA PHE A 77 1.93 2.84 3.66
C PHE A 77 3.12 2.61 4.59
N LEU A 78 3.84 1.52 4.36
CA LEU A 78 5.09 1.28 5.06
C LEU A 78 6.13 2.30 4.57
N ALA A 79 6.72 3.04 5.52
CA ALA A 79 7.80 3.98 5.25
C ALA A 79 9.14 3.22 5.02
N SER A 80 9.15 2.31 4.05
CA SER A 80 10.37 1.61 3.62
C SER A 80 11.32 2.58 2.91
N GLU A 81 12.61 2.25 2.91
CA GLU A 81 13.62 3.06 2.22
C GLU A 81 13.33 3.18 0.71
N ALA A 82 12.89 2.08 0.08
CA ALA A 82 12.49 2.08 -1.32
C ALA A 82 11.29 3.00 -1.57
N TYR A 83 10.27 2.95 -0.72
CA TYR A 83 9.09 3.81 -0.85
C TYR A 83 9.44 5.29 -0.67
N LYS A 84 10.27 5.62 0.33
CA LYS A 84 10.74 6.99 0.56
C LYS A 84 11.50 7.53 -0.65
N LYS A 85 12.53 6.80 -1.12
CA LYS A 85 13.36 7.22 -2.25
C LYS A 85 12.54 7.41 -3.54
N MET A 86 11.67 6.46 -3.85
CA MET A 86 10.79 6.56 -5.02
C MET A 86 9.76 7.68 -4.90
N SER A 87 9.26 7.97 -3.69
CA SER A 87 8.29 9.06 -3.46
C SER A 87 8.95 10.45 -3.49
N THR A 88 10.22 10.58 -3.10
CA THR A 88 10.96 11.85 -3.19
C THR A 88 11.23 12.24 -4.64
N VAL A 89 11.63 11.25 -5.46
CA VAL A 89 12.05 11.49 -6.86
C VAL A 89 10.88 11.33 -7.85
N ASN A 90 9.75 10.78 -7.41
CA ASN A 90 8.59 10.45 -8.23
C ASN A 90 8.91 9.53 -9.42
N ARG A 91 9.89 8.63 -9.24
CA ARG A 91 10.42 7.71 -10.27
C ARG A 91 10.84 6.37 -9.66
N PRO A 92 10.86 5.27 -10.42
CA PRO A 92 11.32 3.97 -9.91
C PRO A 92 12.85 3.97 -9.84
N VAL A 93 13.42 4.41 -8.72
CA VAL A 93 14.87 4.56 -8.54
C VAL A 93 15.52 3.36 -7.85
N VAL A 94 14.67 2.48 -7.29
CA VAL A 94 15.04 1.17 -6.73
C VAL A 94 14.50 0.09 -7.66
N THR A 95 15.28 -0.97 -7.87
CA THR A 95 14.81 -2.13 -8.64
C THR A 95 13.97 -3.01 -7.74
N GLU A 96 12.72 -3.22 -8.13
CA GLU A 96 11.79 -4.16 -7.50
C GLU A 96 11.76 -5.47 -8.30
N PHE A 97 10.83 -6.38 -8.00
CA PHE A 97 10.77 -7.70 -8.61
C PHE A 97 10.60 -7.65 -10.14
N GLY A 98 9.66 -6.85 -10.65
CA GLY A 98 9.39 -6.76 -12.09
C GLY A 98 9.52 -5.37 -12.70
N THR A 99 10.02 -4.40 -11.91
CA THR A 99 10.29 -3.03 -12.35
C THR A 99 11.74 -2.71 -12.10
N ARG A 100 12.51 -2.62 -13.19
CA ARG A 100 13.90 -2.16 -13.12
C ARG A 100 13.94 -0.70 -12.73
N CYS A 101 14.98 -0.32 -11.99
CA CYS A 101 15.23 1.09 -11.73
C CYS A 101 15.41 1.84 -13.06
N TYR A 102 14.86 3.05 -13.10
CA TYR A 102 15.06 4.00 -14.17
C TYR A 102 16.43 4.67 -13.94
N PRO A 103 17.38 4.55 -14.88
CA PRO A 103 18.68 5.20 -14.74
C PRO A 103 18.52 6.71 -14.82
N GLY A 104 18.64 7.40 -13.69
CA GLY A 104 18.92 8.83 -13.65
C GLY A 104 20.43 9.11 -13.65
N PRO A 105 20.86 10.37 -13.80
CA PRO A 105 22.26 10.73 -13.58
C PRO A 105 22.70 10.27 -12.18
N LEU A 106 23.86 9.61 -12.10
CA LEU A 106 24.37 8.87 -10.95
C LEU A 106 24.55 9.71 -9.66
N GLN A 107 24.34 11.03 -9.72
CA GLN A 107 24.61 11.98 -8.63
C GLN A 107 23.42 12.20 -7.68
N GLU A 108 22.17 11.90 -8.07
CA GLU A 108 20.97 12.31 -7.31
C GLU A 108 20.48 11.31 -6.25
N TYR A 109 21.10 10.13 -6.10
CA TYR A 109 20.55 9.02 -5.30
C TYR A 109 21.22 8.77 -3.94
N ILE A 110 22.09 9.68 -3.51
CA ILE A 110 22.75 9.67 -2.20
C ILE A 110 22.13 10.78 -1.34
N LEU A 111 20.97 10.49 -0.73
CA LEU A 111 20.44 11.21 0.44
C LEU A 111 19.88 10.17 1.42
#